data_AF-B2GFF1-F1
#
_entry.id   AF-B2GFF1-F1
#
_cell.length_a   1.000
_cell.length_b   1.000
_cell.length_c   1.000
_cell.angle_alpha   90.00
_cell.angle_beta   90.00
_cell.angle_gamma   90.00
#
_symmetry.space_group_name_H-M   'P 1'
#
loop_
_entity.id
_entity.type
_entity.pdbx_description
1 polymer ?
#
loop_
_entity_poly.entity_id
_entity_poly.type
_entity_poly.pdbx_seq_one_letter_code
_entity_poly.pdbx_strand_id
1 'polypeptide(L)'
;MVVSLADSDRRPGFFAQPLGEIFEVFDAFHGATQDWTPYFDAERFAGNYLRPPDPAEIGCAISHAQVIRAFAAEPGDDADLLLVAEDDARFTADLPCALRAVTEGPLPHDVVVLTDGLSLDPALHRRRFLTSISQLSLLSRTVSGPERRHRIGRFAGQGDCSGLYLMTRGGARKFDD
;
A
#
# COMPACT_ATOMS: atom_id res chain seq x y z
N MET A 1 9.14 4.00 3.20
CA MET A 1 9.42 4.25 1.77
C MET A 1 8.23 4.91 1.12
N VAL A 2 8.44 6.00 0.38
CA VAL A 2 7.44 6.57 -0.53
C VAL A 2 7.86 6.27 -1.96
N VAL A 3 7.00 5.57 -2.70
CA VAL A 3 7.19 5.26 -4.13
C VAL A 3 6.79 6.47 -4.94
N SER A 4 7.74 7.04 -5.68
CA SER A 4 7.52 8.28 -6.43
C SER A 4 8.47 8.38 -7.61
N LEU A 5 7.99 8.85 -8.76
CA LEU A 5 8.87 9.16 -9.90
C LEU A 5 9.82 10.31 -9.56
N ALA A 6 11.05 10.28 -10.09
CA ALA A 6 12.13 11.23 -9.78
C ALA A 6 11.72 12.71 -9.94
N ASP A 7 10.87 12.98 -10.93
CA ASP A 7 10.39 14.30 -11.34
C ASP A 7 8.94 14.58 -10.92
N SER A 8 8.37 13.78 -10.01
CA SER A 8 6.99 13.95 -9.53
C SER A 8 6.79 15.29 -8.83
N ASP A 9 5.84 16.07 -9.34
CA ASP A 9 5.37 17.33 -8.74
C ASP A 9 4.58 17.11 -7.43
N ARG A 10 4.26 15.87 -7.10
CA ARG A 10 3.52 15.49 -5.88
C ARG A 10 4.40 15.38 -4.65
N ARG A 11 5.71 15.15 -4.81
CA ARG A 11 6.67 14.97 -3.70
C ARG A 11 6.61 16.12 -2.66
N PRO A 12 6.64 17.42 -3.03
CA PRO A 12 6.57 18.49 -2.05
C PRO A 12 5.29 18.46 -1.23
N GLY A 13 4.15 18.16 -1.88
CA GLY A 13 2.86 18.03 -1.20
C GLY A 13 2.84 16.84 -0.25
N PHE A 14 3.41 15.70 -0.65
CA PHE A 14 3.52 14.51 0.19
C PHE A 14 4.32 14.80 1.48
N PHE A 15 5.52 15.38 1.34
CA PHE A 15 6.41 15.67 2.47
C PHE A 15 5.93 16.82 3.37
N ALA A 16 5.00 17.66 2.90
CA ALA A 16 4.36 18.68 3.73
C ALA A 16 3.30 18.12 4.69
N GLN A 17 2.87 16.86 4.51
CA GLN A 17 1.90 16.22 5.38
C GLN A 17 2.53 15.81 6.73
N PRO A 18 1.76 15.77 7.83
CA PRO A 18 2.23 15.17 9.07
C PRO A 18 2.71 13.73 8.85
N LEU A 19 3.86 13.37 9.43
CA LEU A 19 4.57 12.10 9.20
C LEU A 19 5.23 11.97 7.82
N GLY A 20 5.14 12.94 6.92
CA GLY A 20 5.82 12.89 5.63
C GLY A 20 7.35 12.72 5.78
N GLU A 21 7.92 13.30 6.84
CA GLU A 21 9.35 13.27 7.15
C GLU A 21 9.90 11.90 7.53
N ILE A 22 9.04 10.93 7.89
CA ILE A 22 9.48 9.57 8.24
C ILE A 22 9.73 8.70 7.01
N PHE A 23 9.37 9.19 5.83
CA PHE A 23 9.50 8.46 4.58
C PHE A 23 10.80 8.82 3.87
N GLU A 24 11.51 7.79 3.44
CA GLU A 24 12.56 7.91 2.43
C GLU A 24 11.95 7.68 1.04
N VAL A 25 12.47 8.37 0.03
CA VAL A 25 12.03 8.22 -1.35
C VAL A 25 12.59 6.92 -1.93
N PHE A 26 11.72 6.14 -2.54
CA PHE A 26 12.08 5.07 -3.47
C PHE A 26 11.73 5.53 -4.88
N ASP A 27 12.73 5.61 -5.76
CA ASP A 27 12.52 6.05 -7.13
C ASP A 27 11.69 5.02 -7.89
N ALA A 28 10.49 5.44 -8.30
CA ALA A 28 9.54 4.56 -8.97
C ALA A 28 9.99 4.21 -10.39
N PHE A 29 9.61 3.01 -10.83
CA PHE A 29 9.77 2.56 -12.19
C PHE A 29 8.76 3.25 -13.12
N HIS A 30 9.25 3.89 -14.18
CA HIS A 30 8.42 4.56 -15.16
C HIS A 30 7.99 3.61 -16.29
N GLY A 31 6.81 3.01 -16.13
CA GLY A 31 6.30 1.97 -17.05
C GLY A 31 6.14 2.37 -18.52
N ALA A 32 6.09 3.68 -18.83
CA ALA A 32 6.01 4.14 -20.23
C ALA A 32 7.38 4.38 -20.91
N THR A 33 8.47 4.53 -20.15
CA THR A 33 9.77 4.97 -20.70
C THR A 33 10.90 3.97 -20.44
N GLN A 34 10.74 3.09 -19.45
CA GLN A 34 11.70 2.05 -19.13
C GLN A 34 11.25 0.69 -19.67
N ASP A 35 12.21 -0.19 -20.00
CA ASP A 35 11.92 -1.56 -20.45
C ASP A 35 11.44 -2.42 -19.27
N TRP A 36 10.13 -2.68 -19.25
CA TRP A 36 9.46 -3.43 -18.21
C TRP A 36 9.39 -4.94 -18.48
N THR A 37 9.73 -5.38 -19.69
CA THR A 37 9.54 -6.78 -20.13
C THR A 37 10.23 -7.83 -19.22
N PRO A 38 11.37 -7.56 -18.56
CA PRO A 38 11.97 -8.52 -17.64
C PRO A 38 11.25 -8.65 -16.29
N TYR A 39 10.39 -7.69 -15.94
CA TYR A 39 9.85 -7.54 -14.58
C TYR A 39 8.35 -7.78 -14.50
N PHE A 40 7.63 -7.70 -15.63
CA PHE A 40 6.17 -7.70 -15.65
C PHE A 40 5.60 -8.60 -16.76
N ASP A 41 4.70 -9.49 -16.37
CA ASP A 41 4.00 -10.40 -17.28
C ASP A 41 2.65 -9.78 -17.72
N ALA A 42 2.67 -9.11 -18.86
CA ALA A 42 1.49 -8.46 -19.43
C ALA A 42 0.42 -9.45 -19.90
N GLU A 43 0.79 -10.67 -20.31
CA GLU A 43 -0.16 -11.69 -20.73
C GLU A 43 -0.92 -12.24 -19.53
N ARG A 44 -0.23 -12.53 -18.43
CA ARG A 44 -0.85 -12.94 -17.16
C ARG A 44 -1.75 -11.85 -16.60
N PHE A 45 -1.33 -10.59 -16.66
CA PHE A 45 -2.19 -9.47 -16.30
C PHE A 45 -3.47 -9.46 -17.15
N ALA A 46 -3.33 -9.54 -18.48
CA ALA A 46 -4.48 -9.53 -19.36
C ALA A 46 -5.43 -10.72 -19.16
N GLY A 47 -4.90 -11.89 -18.82
CA GLY A 47 -5.70 -13.06 -18.45
C GLY A 47 -6.53 -12.84 -17.18
N ASN A 48 -5.98 -12.15 -16.19
CA ASN A 48 -6.66 -11.89 -14.91
C ASN A 48 -7.67 -10.74 -14.99
N TYR A 49 -7.30 -9.67 -15.70
CA TYR A 49 -8.06 -8.41 -15.73
C TYR A 49 -8.88 -8.22 -17.01
N LEU A 50 -8.79 -9.15 -17.96
CA LEU A 50 -9.50 -9.14 -19.25
C LEU A 50 -9.25 -7.88 -20.10
N ARG A 51 -8.10 -7.23 -19.90
CA ARG A 51 -7.62 -6.07 -20.65
C ARG A 51 -6.10 -5.96 -20.54
N PRO A 52 -5.42 -5.30 -21.49
CA PRO A 52 -4.00 -5.00 -21.32
C PRO A 52 -3.77 -4.09 -20.10
N PRO A 53 -2.60 -4.18 -19.46
CA PRO A 53 -2.18 -3.22 -18.45
C PRO A 53 -1.91 -1.86 -19.10
N ASP A 54 -2.15 -0.78 -18.38
CA ASP A 54 -1.64 0.53 -18.76
C ASP A 54 -0.21 0.77 -18.22
N PRO A 55 0.54 1.75 -18.75
CA PRO A 55 1.90 2.02 -18.29
C PRO A 55 2.01 2.41 -16.80
N ALA A 56 0.98 3.01 -16.22
CA ALA A 56 0.99 3.39 -14.80
C ALA A 56 0.85 2.16 -13.91
N GLU A 57 0.01 1.20 -14.29
CA GLU A 57 -0.14 -0.09 -13.59
C GLU A 57 1.14 -0.92 -13.62
N ILE A 58 1.81 -0.96 -14.78
CA ILE A 58 3.13 -1.60 -14.90
C ILE A 58 4.14 -0.94 -13.95
N GLY A 59 4.22 0.39 -13.99
CA GLY A 59 5.13 1.15 -13.13
C GLY A 59 4.87 0.93 -11.64
N CYS A 60 3.60 1.01 -11.22
CA CYS A 60 3.18 0.76 -9.84
C CYS A 60 3.56 -0.66 -9.39
N ALA A 61 3.17 -1.69 -10.16
CA ALA A 61 3.44 -3.08 -9.81
C ALA A 61 4.95 -3.36 -9.68
N ILE A 62 5.76 -2.89 -10.63
CA ILE A 62 7.22 -3.08 -10.59
C ILE A 62 7.83 -2.34 -9.40
N SER A 63 7.43 -1.08 -9.17
CA SER A 63 7.99 -0.28 -8.07
C SER A 63 7.72 -0.91 -6.71
N HIS A 64 6.49 -1.39 -6.48
CA HIS A 64 6.14 -2.05 -5.23
C HIS A 64 6.89 -3.38 -5.07
N ALA A 65 6.97 -4.19 -6.13
CA ALA A 65 7.75 -5.42 -6.10
C ALA A 65 9.24 -5.16 -5.79
N GLN A 66 9.83 -4.10 -6.35
CA GLN A 66 11.22 -3.74 -6.08
C GLN A 66 11.44 -3.27 -4.65
N VAL A 67 10.56 -2.42 -4.10
CA VAL A 67 10.62 -2.00 -2.69
C VAL A 67 10.53 -3.19 -1.75
N ILE A 68 9.58 -4.10 -2.00
CA ILE A 68 9.36 -5.30 -1.17
C ILE A 68 10.60 -6.20 -1.22
N ARG A 69 11.15 -6.45 -2.41
CA ARG A 69 12.36 -7.27 -2.58
C ARG A 69 13.59 -6.63 -1.94
N ALA A 70 13.76 -5.32 -2.06
CA ALA A 70 14.85 -4.59 -1.41
C ALA A 70 14.78 -4.76 0.11
N PHE A 71 13.59 -4.55 0.70
CA PHE A 71 13.38 -4.78 2.12
C PHE A 71 13.57 -6.25 2.53
N ALA A 72 13.10 -7.22 1.73
CA ALA A 72 13.30 -8.64 2.04
C ALA A 72 14.78 -9.05 2.08
N ALA A 73 15.60 -8.45 1.20
CA ALA A 73 17.03 -8.73 1.06
C ALA A 73 17.89 -8.08 2.16
N GLU A 74 17.41 -7.01 2.79
CA GLU A 74 18.12 -6.36 3.91
C GLU A 74 18.18 -7.27 5.14
N PRO A 75 19.29 -7.24 5.91
CA PRO A 75 19.37 -7.90 7.21
C PRO A 75 18.30 -7.36 8.17
N GLY A 76 17.71 -8.25 8.95
CA GLY A 76 16.71 -7.90 9.95
C GLY A 76 15.81 -9.06 10.35
N ASP A 77 15.01 -8.81 11.37
CA ASP A 77 14.08 -9.78 11.94
C ASP A 77 12.81 -9.87 11.10
N ASP A 78 12.14 -11.04 11.09
CA ASP A 78 10.88 -11.23 10.35
C ASP A 78 9.76 -10.29 10.79
N ALA A 79 9.84 -9.81 12.03
CA ALA A 79 8.89 -8.87 12.62
C ALA A 79 9.16 -7.40 12.25
N ASP A 80 10.29 -7.09 11.59
CA ASP A 80 10.57 -5.74 11.11
C ASP A 80 9.48 -5.29 10.13
N LEU A 81 9.19 -3.99 10.16
CA LEU A 81 8.09 -3.41 9.41
C LEU A 81 8.60 -2.47 8.33
N LEU A 82 8.06 -2.64 7.14
CA LEU A 82 8.15 -1.71 6.03
C LEU A 82 6.83 -0.95 5.91
N LEU A 83 6.88 0.37 6.03
CA LEU A 83 5.77 1.27 5.68
C LEU A 83 5.98 1.78 4.26
N VAL A 84 5.04 1.49 3.36
CA VAL A 84 5.07 1.94 1.96
C VAL A 84 3.90 2.87 1.70
N ALA A 85 4.18 4.00 1.05
CA ALA A 85 3.18 4.94 0.55
C ALA A 85 3.43 5.25 -0.94
N GLU A 86 2.39 5.63 -1.67
CA GLU A 86 2.52 6.35 -2.94
C GLU A 86 2.55 7.87 -2.69
N ASP A 87 3.17 8.63 -3.59
CA ASP A 87 3.31 10.09 -3.44
C ASP A 87 2.00 10.89 -3.57
N ASP A 88 0.93 10.25 -4.04
CA ASP A 88 -0.43 10.80 -4.04
C ASP A 88 -1.24 10.43 -2.79
N ALA A 89 -0.68 9.64 -1.87
CA ALA A 89 -1.33 9.31 -0.61
C ALA A 89 -1.65 10.58 0.19
N ARG A 90 -2.83 10.58 0.83
CA ARG A 90 -3.31 11.68 1.67
C ARG A 90 -3.55 11.19 3.09
N PHE A 91 -2.82 11.76 4.04
CA PHE A 91 -2.86 11.34 5.44
C PHE A 91 -3.94 12.10 6.20
N THR A 92 -4.73 11.37 6.98
CA THR A 92 -5.67 11.96 7.95
C THR A 92 -4.97 12.19 9.28
N ALA A 93 -5.56 13.01 10.16
CA ALA A 93 -5.04 13.20 11.52
C ALA A 93 -5.04 11.89 12.36
N ASP A 94 -5.72 10.86 11.88
CA ASP A 94 -5.84 9.57 12.56
C ASP A 94 -4.70 8.58 12.22
N LEU A 95 -3.89 8.84 11.18
CA LEU A 95 -2.80 7.95 10.77
C LEU A 95 -1.81 7.62 11.91
N PRO A 96 -1.35 8.59 12.74
CA PRO A 96 -0.47 8.27 13.88
C PRO A 96 -1.09 7.28 14.87
N CYS A 97 -2.40 7.41 15.14
CA CYS A 97 -3.13 6.49 16.03
C CYS A 97 -3.26 5.11 15.39
N ALA A 98 -3.56 5.04 14.10
CA ALA A 98 -3.63 3.79 13.35
C ALA A 98 -2.29 3.06 13.36
N LEU A 99 -1.20 3.75 13.03
CA LEU A 99 0.16 3.22 13.04
C LEU A 99 0.54 2.69 14.42
N ARG A 100 0.35 3.49 15.47
CA ARG A 100 0.64 3.04 16.84
C ARG A 100 -0.13 1.77 17.18
N ALA A 101 -1.42 1.71 16.89
CA ALA A 101 -2.23 0.56 17.22
C ALA A 101 -1.74 -0.71 16.50
N VAL A 102 -1.34 -0.62 15.22
CA VAL A 102 -0.85 -1.78 14.48
C VAL A 102 0.57 -2.17 14.88
N THR A 103 1.41 -1.25 15.37
CA THR A 103 2.80 -1.54 15.75
C THR A 103 3.01 -1.87 17.24
N GLU A 104 1.99 -1.74 18.10
CA GLU A 104 2.08 -2.02 19.55
C GLU A 104 2.25 -3.52 19.92
N GLY A 105 2.47 -4.40 18.94
CA GLY A 105 2.71 -5.82 19.14
C GLY A 105 2.94 -6.55 17.82
N PRO A 106 3.20 -7.87 17.85
CA PRO A 106 3.37 -8.65 16.63
C PRO A 106 2.12 -8.57 15.76
N LEU A 107 2.32 -8.28 14.48
CA LEU A 107 1.24 -8.23 13.51
C LEU A 107 0.69 -9.66 13.30
N PRO A 108 -0.64 -9.86 13.36
CA PRO A 108 -1.25 -11.16 13.06
C PRO A 108 -1.23 -11.49 11.56
N HIS A 109 -0.85 -10.53 10.71
CA HIS A 109 -0.87 -10.61 9.25
C HIS A 109 0.40 -10.03 8.68
N ASP A 110 0.86 -10.61 7.57
CA ASP A 110 2.09 -10.19 6.90
C ASP A 110 1.97 -8.83 6.20
N VAL A 111 0.74 -8.41 5.85
CA VAL A 111 0.43 -7.13 5.19
C VAL A 111 -0.79 -6.49 5.85
N VAL A 112 -0.73 -5.17 6.07
CA VAL A 112 -1.83 -4.35 6.59
C VAL A 112 -2.03 -3.14 5.70
N VAL A 113 -3.16 -3.09 5.00
CA VAL A 113 -3.54 -1.92 4.17
C VAL A 113 -4.13 -0.83 5.07
N LEU A 114 -3.61 0.39 4.93
CA LEU A 114 -3.99 1.55 5.76
C LEU A 114 -4.78 2.61 4.99
N THR A 115 -4.97 2.42 3.68
CA THR A 115 -5.75 3.31 2.83
C THR A 115 -7.15 2.77 2.59
N ASP A 116 -8.14 3.67 2.56
CA ASP A 116 -9.39 3.46 1.87
C ASP A 116 -9.21 3.96 0.43
N GLY A 117 -9.30 3.09 -0.58
CA GLY A 117 -9.10 3.50 -1.96
C GLY A 117 -10.10 4.60 -2.35
N LEU A 118 -9.63 5.84 -2.50
CA LEU A 118 -10.45 6.97 -2.89
C LEU A 118 -10.87 6.79 -4.36
N SER A 119 -12.11 6.39 -4.59
CA SER A 119 -12.69 6.40 -5.93
C SER A 119 -13.57 7.63 -6.07
N LEU A 120 -13.34 8.40 -7.13
CA LEU A 120 -14.26 9.47 -7.54
C LEU A 120 -15.59 8.92 -8.04
N ASP A 121 -15.70 7.60 -8.28
CA ASP A 121 -16.96 6.92 -8.57
C ASP A 121 -17.71 6.59 -7.26
N PRO A 122 -18.86 7.26 -6.99
CA PRO A 122 -19.64 7.03 -5.79
C PRO A 122 -20.21 5.60 -5.68
N ALA A 123 -20.41 4.91 -6.81
CA ALA A 123 -20.87 3.52 -6.83
C ALA A 123 -19.76 2.57 -6.41
N LEU A 124 -18.54 2.76 -6.94
CA LEU A 124 -17.37 1.98 -6.55
C LEU A 124 -16.98 2.24 -5.09
N HIS A 125 -17.03 3.49 -4.64
CA HIS A 125 -16.78 3.86 -3.24
C HIS A 125 -17.77 3.20 -2.28
N ARG A 126 -19.08 3.25 -2.59
CA ARG A 126 -20.11 2.55 -1.78
C ARG A 126 -19.91 1.04 -1.78
N ARG A 127 -19.59 0.44 -2.93
CA ARG A 127 -19.34 -1.00 -3.02
C ARG A 127 -18.14 -1.39 -2.17
N ARG A 128 -17.01 -0.67 -2.29
CA ARG A 128 -15.80 -0.87 -1.50
C ARG A 128 -16.08 -0.72 -0.01
N PHE A 129 -16.76 0.35 0.39
CA PHE A 129 -17.19 0.59 1.77
C PHE A 129 -18.03 -0.57 2.33
N LEU A 130 -19.02 -1.05 1.57
CA LEU A 130 -19.87 -2.17 1.98
C LEU A 130 -19.10 -3.49 2.07
N THR A 131 -18.19 -3.78 1.13
CA THR A 131 -17.34 -4.98 1.18
C THR A 131 -16.29 -4.92 2.28
N SER A 132 -15.69 -3.75 2.52
CA SER A 132 -14.73 -3.56 3.60
C SER A 132 -15.42 -3.70 4.96
N ILE A 133 -16.61 -3.11 5.14
CA ILE A 133 -17.35 -3.22 6.41
C ILE A 133 -17.92 -4.61 6.64
N SER A 134 -18.42 -5.30 5.61
CA SER A 134 -18.97 -6.65 5.78
C SER A 134 -17.91 -7.68 6.20
N GLN A 135 -16.62 -7.38 5.98
CA GLN A 135 -15.49 -8.21 6.38
C GLN A 135 -14.97 -7.90 7.78
N LEU A 136 -15.44 -6.81 8.41
CA LEU A 136 -15.07 -6.44 9.77
C LEU A 136 -16.04 -7.09 10.76
N SER A 137 -15.58 -8.16 11.39
CA SER A 137 -16.26 -8.77 12.54
C SER A 137 -16.61 -7.71 13.61
N LEU A 138 -17.70 -7.90 14.35
CA LEU A 138 -18.01 -7.08 15.53
C LEU A 138 -16.93 -7.17 16.62
N LEU A 139 -16.09 -8.21 16.58
CA LEU A 139 -14.94 -8.41 17.47
C LEU A 139 -13.64 -7.81 16.92
N SER A 140 -13.69 -7.14 15.78
CA SER A 140 -12.52 -6.50 15.16
C SER A 140 -11.94 -5.43 16.08
N ARG A 141 -10.61 -5.37 16.16
CA ARG A 141 -9.92 -4.35 16.94
C ARG A 141 -10.35 -2.97 16.46
N THR A 142 -10.76 -2.11 17.40
CA THR A 142 -11.15 -0.73 17.10
C THR A 142 -10.02 0.20 17.54
N VAL A 143 -9.70 1.16 16.68
CA VAL A 143 -8.73 2.23 16.95
C VAL A 143 -9.48 3.55 16.93
N SER A 144 -9.41 4.30 18.02
CA SER A 144 -10.00 5.63 18.09
C SER A 144 -8.95 6.66 17.69
N GLY A 145 -9.19 7.36 16.58
CA GLY A 145 -8.45 8.55 16.21
C GLY A 145 -9.19 9.83 16.63
N PRO A 146 -8.54 11.00 16.52
CA PRO A 146 -9.17 12.30 16.75
C PRO A 146 -10.37 12.60 15.84
N GLU A 147 -10.40 12.11 14.60
CA GLU A 147 -11.51 12.36 13.66
C GLU A 147 -12.59 11.28 13.73
N ARG A 148 -12.19 10.01 13.68
CA ARG A 148 -13.14 8.88 13.66
C ARG A 148 -12.60 7.64 14.36
N ARG A 149 -13.50 6.67 14.56
CA ARG A 149 -13.11 5.31 14.98
C ARG A 149 -12.92 4.44 13.75
N HIS A 150 -11.78 3.76 13.70
CA HIS A 150 -11.42 2.81 12.66
C HIS A 150 -11.56 1.38 13.20
N ARG A 151 -11.92 0.45 12.33
CA ARG A 151 -11.90 -0.98 12.65
C ARG A 151 -10.86 -1.66 11.79
N ILE A 152 -10.02 -2.46 12.44
CA ILE A 152 -8.97 -3.25 11.80
C ILE A 152 -9.48 -4.69 11.73
N GLY A 153 -9.53 -5.24 10.53
CA GLY A 153 -9.88 -6.63 10.30
C GLY A 153 -9.34 -7.13 8.97
N ARG A 154 -9.72 -8.36 8.62
CA ARG A 154 -9.20 -9.04 7.43
C ARG A 154 -9.77 -8.39 6.16
N PHE A 155 -8.88 -7.97 5.26
CA PHE A 155 -9.27 -7.59 3.91
C PHE A 155 -9.36 -8.84 3.01
N ALA A 156 -10.50 -9.04 2.36
CA ALA A 156 -10.70 -10.07 1.35
C ALA A 156 -11.17 -9.39 0.05
N GLY A 157 -10.21 -8.94 -0.76
CA GLY A 157 -10.44 -8.27 -2.03
C GLY A 157 -9.16 -8.19 -2.86
N GLN A 158 -9.25 -7.63 -4.07
CA GLN A 158 -8.06 -7.29 -4.87
C GLN A 158 -7.31 -6.15 -4.18
N GLY A 159 -6.01 -6.35 -3.92
CA GLY A 159 -5.12 -5.42 -3.23
C GLY A 159 -4.72 -4.19 -4.06
N ASP A 160 -5.38 -3.97 -5.19
CA ASP A 160 -5.09 -2.98 -6.26
C ASP A 160 -5.22 -1.50 -5.81
N CYS A 161 -5.23 -1.23 -4.50
CA CYS A 161 -5.30 0.10 -3.91
C CYS A 161 -4.37 0.17 -2.70
N SER A 162 -3.09 -0.12 -2.88
CA SER A 162 -2.10 -0.10 -1.81
C SER A 162 -1.34 1.23 -1.77
N GLY A 163 -2.05 2.36 -1.87
CA GLY A 163 -1.44 3.69 -1.76
C GLY A 163 -0.82 3.97 -0.38
N LEU A 164 -1.16 3.19 0.65
CA LEU A 164 -0.49 3.16 1.95
C LEU A 164 -0.68 1.80 2.63
N TYR A 165 0.41 1.11 2.97
CA TYR A 165 0.36 -0.18 3.68
C TYR A 165 1.62 -0.45 4.51
N LEU A 166 1.48 -1.35 5.48
CA LEU A 166 2.57 -1.97 6.22
C LEU A 166 2.79 -3.40 5.73
N MET A 167 4.04 -3.83 5.74
CA MET A 167 4.44 -5.20 5.46
C MET A 167 5.49 -5.67 6.45
N THR A 168 5.37 -6.90 6.94
CA THR A 168 6.41 -7.55 7.74
C THR A 168 7.54 -8.05 6.86
N ARG A 169 8.77 -8.12 7.37
CA ARG A 169 9.89 -8.69 6.61
C ARG A 169 9.68 -10.16 6.29
N GLY A 170 9.08 -10.92 7.21
CA GLY A 170 8.68 -12.31 6.98
C GLY A 170 7.68 -12.43 5.83
N GLY A 171 6.73 -11.50 5.73
CA GLY A 171 5.82 -11.38 4.59
C GLY A 171 6.53 -11.03 3.29
N ALA A 172 7.45 -10.07 3.33
CA ALA A 172 8.22 -9.63 2.17
C ALA A 172 9.09 -10.77 1.60
N ARG A 173 9.67 -11.63 2.46
CA ARG A 173 10.46 -12.80 2.03
C ARG A 173 9.63 -13.84 1.29
N LYS A 174 8.35 -13.99 1.64
CA LYS A 174 7.40 -14.90 0.96
C LYS A 174 6.83 -14.31 -0.33
N PHE A 175 7.17 -13.07 -0.70
CA PHE A 175 6.54 -12.37 -1.81
C PHE A 175 6.74 -13.09 -3.16
N ASP A 176 7.90 -13.72 -3.34
CA ASP A 176 8.26 -14.46 -4.55
C ASP A 176 8.18 -16.00 -4.40
N ASP A 177 7.78 -16.51 -3.21
CA ASP A 177 7.62 -17.94 -2.90
C ASP A 177 6.28 -18.51 -3.41
#